data_AF-A0A9W6Z5N6-F1
#
_entry.id   AF-A0A9W6Z5N6-F1
#
_cell.length_a   1.000
_cell.length_b   1.000
_cell.length_c   1.000
_cell.angle_alpha   90.00
_cell.angle_beta   90.00
_cell.angle_gamma   90.00
#
_symmetry.space_group_name_H-M   'P 1'
#
loop_
_entity.id
_entity.type
_entity.pdbx_description
1 polymer ?
#
loop_
_entity_poly.entity_id
_entity_poly.type
_entity_poly.pdbx_seq_one_letter_code
_entity_poly.pdbx_strand_id
1 'polypeptide(L)'
;MFYKVWSGFQTVKTFAWCDEYRYSAAPDRRTRRLMEKENKKAREQARKEYNEAVRKLISFIKKKDPRTDPAIQKKYEQEKLKKQQAELKEQAKREKKERQRQREQFEEQEWQSVDPDELAEIEAQLHKIYEEEKILNGENSGDESINEDFYECIICDKMFKSEKQFKAHENSKKHAKLLKKMQWEMRMEGIELGIDESGYVNEEIDDSDFDEFDDAVEDLEDLEDLEDLDDDELDV
;
A
#
# COMPACT_ATOMS: atom_id res chain seq x y z
N MET A 1 -31.73 16.61 -1.06
CA MET A 1 -31.85 16.14 0.35
C MET A 1 -33.23 15.56 0.69
N PHE A 2 -34.35 16.12 0.21
CA PHE A 2 -35.72 15.64 0.51
C PHE A 2 -35.93 14.12 0.36
N TYR A 3 -35.75 13.56 -0.85
CA TYR A 3 -36.00 12.14 -1.11
C TYR A 3 -35.12 11.18 -0.30
N LYS A 4 -33.94 11.63 0.16
CA LYS A 4 -33.02 10.85 1.01
C LYS A 4 -33.56 10.69 2.44
N VAL A 5 -34.19 11.72 2.98
CA VAL A 5 -34.83 11.67 4.31
C VAL A 5 -36.07 10.78 4.25
N TRP A 6 -36.89 10.97 3.21
CA TRP A 6 -38.15 10.27 3.06
C TRP A 6 -38.01 8.79 2.64
N SER A 7 -36.93 8.41 1.95
CA SER A 7 -36.65 6.98 1.68
C SER A 7 -36.49 6.15 2.97
N GLY A 8 -35.98 6.76 4.04
CA GLY A 8 -35.81 6.15 5.35
C GLY A 8 -37.02 6.29 6.28
N PHE A 9 -38.18 6.71 5.79
CA PHE A 9 -39.34 7.04 6.63
C PHE A 9 -39.75 5.86 7.54
N GLN A 10 -40.01 6.21 8.81
CA GLN A 10 -40.57 5.31 9.82
C GLN A 10 -41.68 6.04 10.59
N THR A 11 -42.81 5.39 10.74
CA THR A 11 -43.95 5.92 11.50
C THR A 11 -43.80 5.72 13.01
N VAL A 12 -44.23 6.71 13.78
CA VAL A 12 -44.32 6.68 15.26
C VAL A 12 -45.72 6.24 15.72
N LYS A 13 -46.64 5.97 14.77
CA LYS A 13 -48.00 5.52 15.10
C LYS A 13 -47.99 4.19 15.88
N THR A 14 -48.89 4.08 16.84
CA THR A 14 -48.98 2.93 17.75
C THR A 14 -49.67 1.72 17.13
N PHE A 15 -50.57 1.91 16.15
CA PHE A 15 -51.39 0.86 15.53
C PHE A 15 -52.21 0.01 16.53
N ALA A 16 -52.53 0.56 17.71
CA ALA A 16 -53.27 -0.17 18.74
C ALA A 16 -54.68 -0.59 18.31
N TRP A 17 -55.26 0.03 17.28
CA TRP A 17 -56.56 -0.36 16.72
C TRP A 17 -56.50 -1.62 15.84
N CYS A 18 -55.29 -2.10 15.51
CA CYS A 18 -55.09 -3.37 14.80
C CYS A 18 -55.01 -4.58 15.75
N ASP A 19 -55.17 -4.37 17.07
CA ASP A 19 -55.19 -5.45 18.04
C ASP A 19 -56.48 -6.28 17.87
N GLU A 20 -56.35 -7.54 17.47
CA GLU A 20 -57.48 -8.46 17.24
C GLU A 20 -58.02 -9.05 18.56
N TYR A 21 -57.14 -9.26 19.54
CA TYR A 21 -57.49 -9.89 20.81
C TYR A 21 -57.49 -8.88 21.97
N ARG A 22 -58.49 -8.96 22.85
CA ARG A 22 -58.48 -8.20 24.12
C ARG A 22 -57.90 -9.05 25.24
N TYR A 23 -56.90 -8.52 25.96
CA TYR A 23 -56.23 -9.24 27.06
C TYR A 23 -57.17 -9.64 28.21
N SER A 24 -58.26 -8.89 28.40
CA SER A 24 -59.29 -9.18 29.41
C SER A 24 -60.11 -10.44 29.13
N ALA A 25 -60.09 -10.95 27.89
CA ALA A 25 -60.81 -12.16 27.50
C ALA A 25 -59.97 -13.44 27.64
N ALA A 26 -58.72 -13.34 28.11
CA ALA A 26 -57.82 -14.48 28.22
C ALA A 26 -58.15 -15.35 29.45
N PRO A 27 -58.39 -16.67 29.28
CA PRO A 27 -58.71 -17.57 30.40
C PRO A 27 -57.48 -17.94 31.26
N ASP A 28 -56.29 -18.00 30.65
CA ASP A 28 -55.05 -18.40 31.31
C ASP A 28 -53.88 -17.50 30.94
N ARG A 29 -52.85 -17.44 31.80
CA ARG A 29 -51.61 -16.67 31.57
C ARG A 29 -50.91 -17.06 30.26
N ARG A 30 -50.91 -18.34 29.92
CA ARG A 30 -50.32 -18.85 28.67
C ARG A 30 -51.06 -18.30 27.45
N THR A 31 -52.38 -18.30 27.50
CA THR A 31 -53.25 -17.77 26.43
C THR A 31 -53.10 -16.26 26.31
N ARG A 32 -53.00 -15.53 27.42
CA ARG A 32 -52.72 -14.08 27.43
C ARG A 32 -51.42 -13.73 26.69
N ARG A 33 -50.35 -14.49 26.95
CA ARG A 33 -49.05 -14.29 26.26
C ARG A 33 -49.13 -14.58 24.76
N LEU A 34 -49.90 -15.59 24.36
CA LEU A 34 -50.09 -15.90 22.95
C LEU A 34 -50.88 -14.79 22.24
N MET A 35 -51.94 -14.28 22.87
CA MET A 35 -52.70 -13.12 22.40
C MET A 35 -51.84 -11.85 22.31
N GLU A 36 -50.98 -11.57 23.29
CA GLU A 36 -50.02 -10.45 23.24
C GLU A 36 -49.04 -10.58 22.07
N LYS A 37 -48.58 -11.80 21.78
CA LYS A 37 -47.69 -12.07 20.65
C LYS A 37 -48.38 -11.84 19.30
N GLU A 38 -49.60 -12.33 19.13
CA GLU A 38 -50.39 -12.14 17.90
C GLU A 38 -50.75 -10.66 17.70
N ASN A 39 -51.17 -9.93 18.74
CA ASN A 39 -51.42 -8.49 18.64
C ASN A 39 -50.14 -7.71 18.29
N LYS A 40 -49.01 -8.05 18.91
CA LYS A 40 -47.72 -7.43 18.57
C LYS A 40 -47.38 -7.65 17.09
N LYS A 41 -47.58 -8.86 16.58
CA LYS A 41 -47.37 -9.20 15.18
C LYS A 41 -48.31 -8.42 14.25
N ALA A 42 -49.59 -8.30 14.59
CA ALA A 42 -50.57 -7.51 13.83
C ALA A 42 -50.16 -6.03 13.76
N ARG A 43 -49.70 -5.45 14.89
CA ARG A 43 -49.19 -4.06 14.93
C ARG A 43 -47.93 -3.87 14.10
N GLU A 44 -46.98 -4.80 14.19
CA GLU A 44 -45.74 -4.75 13.41
C GLU A 44 -46.02 -4.87 11.91
N GLN A 45 -46.95 -5.75 11.52
CA GLN A 45 -47.38 -5.91 10.13
C GLN A 45 -48.04 -4.62 9.60
N ALA A 46 -49.00 -4.05 10.34
CA ALA A 46 -49.65 -2.79 9.96
C ALA A 46 -48.64 -1.63 9.86
N ARG A 47 -47.65 -1.57 10.76
CA ARG A 47 -46.56 -0.60 10.71
C ARG A 47 -45.69 -0.78 9.46
N LYS A 48 -45.36 -2.03 9.10
CA LYS A 48 -44.58 -2.36 7.91
C LYS A 48 -45.33 -1.94 6.64
N GLU A 49 -46.60 -2.30 6.53
CA GLU A 49 -47.45 -1.95 5.39
C GLU A 49 -47.60 -0.43 5.22
N TYR A 50 -47.80 0.31 6.32
CA TYR A 50 -47.87 1.76 6.28
C TYR A 50 -46.55 2.38 5.79
N ASN A 51 -45.42 1.96 6.35
CA ASN A 51 -44.12 2.45 5.93
C ASN A 51 -43.83 2.12 4.46
N GLU A 52 -44.19 0.91 4.02
CA GLU A 52 -44.04 0.49 2.63
C GLU A 52 -44.94 1.29 1.69
N ALA A 53 -46.19 1.57 2.06
CA ALA A 53 -47.10 2.42 1.30
C ALA A 53 -46.55 3.84 1.14
N VAL A 54 -46.00 4.42 2.21
CA VAL A 54 -45.35 5.74 2.17
C VAL A 54 -44.12 5.71 1.25
N ARG A 55 -43.26 4.69 1.36
CA ARG A 55 -42.08 4.53 0.48
C ARG A 55 -42.46 4.33 -0.99
N LYS A 56 -43.53 3.59 -1.27
CA LYS A 56 -44.10 3.42 -2.62
C LYS A 56 -44.59 4.76 -3.17
N LEU A 57 -45.32 5.54 -2.36
CA LEU A 57 -45.76 6.89 -2.73
C LEU A 57 -44.59 7.80 -3.06
N ILE A 58 -43.57 7.86 -2.19
CA ILE A 58 -42.38 8.70 -2.42
C ILE A 58 -41.65 8.27 -3.69
N SER A 59 -41.54 6.96 -3.94
CA SER A 59 -40.93 6.43 -5.17
C SER A 59 -41.73 6.83 -6.42
N PHE A 60 -43.05 6.84 -6.33
CA PHE A 60 -43.91 7.33 -7.41
C PHE A 60 -43.72 8.83 -7.64
N ILE A 61 -43.71 9.65 -6.59
CA ILE A 61 -43.45 11.09 -6.69
C ILE A 61 -42.06 11.34 -7.29
N LYS A 62 -41.03 10.61 -6.84
CA LYS A 62 -39.66 10.71 -7.37
C LYS A 62 -39.60 10.38 -8.87
N LYS A 63 -40.37 9.40 -9.34
CA LYS A 63 -40.46 9.08 -10.78
C LYS A 63 -41.19 10.16 -11.58
N LYS A 64 -42.09 10.92 -10.95
CA LYS A 64 -42.86 12.00 -11.59
C LYS A 64 -42.19 13.36 -11.51
N ASP A 65 -41.29 13.58 -10.55
CA ASP A 65 -40.57 14.84 -10.37
C ASP A 65 -39.45 14.96 -11.42
N PRO A 66 -39.55 15.93 -12.37
CA PRO A 66 -38.55 16.11 -13.41
C PRO A 66 -37.17 16.45 -12.84
N ARG A 67 -37.10 17.07 -11.66
CA ARG A 67 -35.83 17.48 -11.04
C ARG A 67 -34.99 16.30 -10.58
N THR A 68 -35.62 15.15 -10.35
CA THR A 68 -34.94 13.90 -9.97
C THR A 68 -34.73 12.96 -11.14
N ASP A 69 -34.97 13.41 -12.36
CA ASP A 69 -34.68 12.61 -13.55
C ASP A 69 -33.18 12.27 -13.59
N PRO A 70 -32.80 10.99 -13.54
CA PRO A 70 -31.39 10.58 -13.61
C PRO A 70 -30.71 11.08 -14.89
N ALA A 71 -31.48 11.36 -15.96
CA ALA A 71 -30.93 11.94 -17.19
C ALA A 71 -30.40 13.36 -16.96
N ILE A 72 -31.05 14.18 -16.13
CA ILE A 72 -30.61 15.54 -15.83
C ILE A 72 -29.35 15.49 -14.95
N GLN A 73 -29.33 14.61 -13.95
CA GLN A 73 -28.15 14.45 -13.10
C GLN A 73 -26.95 13.93 -13.88
N LYS A 74 -27.14 12.93 -14.76
CA LYS A 74 -26.10 12.41 -15.64
C LYS A 74 -25.58 13.47 -16.61
N LYS A 75 -26.47 14.31 -17.17
CA LYS A 75 -26.06 15.44 -18.03
C LYS A 75 -25.20 16.44 -17.27
N TYR A 76 -25.59 16.80 -16.04
CA TYR A 76 -24.82 17.70 -15.19
C TYR A 76 -23.43 17.14 -14.85
N GLU A 77 -23.36 15.86 -14.47
CA GLU A 77 -22.09 15.18 -14.18
C GLU A 77 -21.19 15.10 -15.42
N GLN A 78 -21.75 14.79 -16.59
CA GLN A 78 -21.01 14.80 -17.85
C GLN A 78 -20.50 16.19 -18.23
N GLU A 79 -21.30 17.24 -18.04
CA GLU A 79 -20.89 18.61 -18.32
C GLU A 79 -19.76 19.05 -17.37
N LYS A 80 -19.86 18.69 -16.09
CA LYS A 80 -18.82 18.95 -15.09
C LYS A 80 -17.50 18.25 -15.46
N LEU A 81 -17.57 16.96 -15.84
CA LEU A 81 -16.39 16.21 -16.25
C LEU A 81 -15.75 16.80 -17.51
N LYS A 82 -16.56 17.21 -18.50
CA LYS A 82 -16.07 17.88 -19.71
C LYS A 82 -15.37 19.19 -19.40
N LYS A 83 -15.90 20.00 -18.47
CA LYS A 83 -15.27 21.25 -18.03
C LYS A 83 -13.91 20.98 -17.36
N GLN A 84 -13.86 20.01 -16.45
CA GLN A 84 -12.61 19.62 -15.78
C GLN A 84 -11.56 19.12 -16.78
N GLN A 85 -11.95 18.29 -17.74
CA GLN A 85 -11.04 17.81 -18.79
C GLN A 85 -10.54 18.95 -19.70
N ALA A 86 -11.41 19.93 -20.02
CA ALA A 86 -11.02 21.08 -20.81
C ALA A 86 -10.02 21.97 -20.06
N GLU A 87 -10.26 22.20 -18.76
CA GLU A 87 -9.37 22.99 -17.90
C GLU A 87 -7.99 22.33 -17.75
N LEU A 88 -7.93 21.02 -17.48
CA LEU A 88 -6.67 20.28 -17.41
C LEU A 88 -5.90 20.32 -18.73
N LYS A 89 -6.59 20.17 -19.86
CA LYS A 89 -5.97 20.29 -21.19
C LYS A 89 -5.42 21.68 -21.45
N GLU A 90 -6.14 22.71 -21.00
CA GLU A 90 -5.69 24.10 -21.14
C GLU A 90 -4.47 24.38 -20.25
N GLN A 91 -4.47 23.92 -19.00
CA GLN A 91 -3.33 24.02 -18.10
C GLN A 91 -2.09 23.31 -18.67
N ALA A 92 -2.24 22.06 -19.11
CA ALA A 92 -1.15 21.31 -19.75
C ALA A 92 -0.60 22.01 -21.01
N LYS A 93 -1.48 22.64 -21.81
CA LYS A 93 -1.06 23.43 -22.98
C LYS A 93 -0.29 24.69 -22.57
N ARG A 94 -0.74 25.38 -21.52
CA ARG A 94 -0.05 26.57 -20.97
C ARG A 94 1.32 26.20 -20.43
N GLU A 95 1.43 25.13 -19.65
CA GLU A 95 2.70 24.62 -19.11
C GLU A 95 3.66 24.20 -20.22
N LYS A 96 3.17 23.48 -21.24
CA LYS A 96 4.00 23.10 -22.39
C LYS A 96 4.55 24.33 -23.11
N LYS A 97 3.72 25.35 -23.30
CA LYS A 97 4.13 26.62 -23.93
C LYS A 97 5.13 27.38 -23.08
N GLU A 98 4.92 27.44 -21.77
CA GLU A 98 5.85 28.11 -20.85
C GLU A 98 7.19 27.39 -20.79
N ARG A 99 7.19 26.05 -20.72
CA ARG A 99 8.42 25.23 -20.78
C ARG A 99 9.16 25.42 -22.11
N GLN A 100 8.43 25.52 -23.22
CA GLN A 100 9.03 25.83 -24.51
C GLN A 100 9.66 27.23 -24.50
N ARG A 101 8.95 28.24 -23.98
CA ARG A 101 9.50 29.61 -23.86
C ARG A 101 10.74 29.65 -22.96
N GLN A 102 10.73 28.93 -21.85
CA GLN A 102 11.89 28.82 -20.97
C GLN A 102 13.07 28.14 -21.67
N ARG A 103 12.83 27.10 -22.49
CA ARG A 103 13.87 26.49 -23.32
C ARG A 103 14.41 27.43 -24.40
N GLU A 104 13.56 28.24 -25.02
CA GLU A 104 13.97 29.24 -26.01
C GLU A 104 14.71 30.42 -25.38
N GLN A 105 14.41 30.77 -24.13
CA GLN A 105 15.10 31.81 -23.35
C GLN A 105 16.36 31.29 -22.65
N PHE A 106 16.53 29.98 -22.57
CA PHE A 106 17.70 29.38 -21.94
C PHE A 106 18.90 29.54 -22.86
N GLU A 107 19.82 30.41 -22.47
CA GLU A 107 21.12 30.59 -23.10
C GLU A 107 22.16 29.83 -22.25
N GLU A 108 22.83 28.86 -22.88
CA GLU A 108 23.86 28.04 -22.25
C GLU A 108 25.00 28.94 -21.75
N GLN A 109 25.37 28.76 -20.48
CA GLN A 109 26.47 29.53 -19.89
C GLN A 109 27.80 29.01 -20.42
N GLU A 110 28.81 29.87 -20.51
CA GLU A 110 30.10 29.53 -21.14
C GLU A 110 30.79 28.29 -20.56
N TRP A 111 30.62 28.02 -19.25
CA TRP A 111 31.18 26.83 -18.59
C TRP A 111 30.34 25.54 -18.78
N GLN A 112 29.12 25.64 -19.30
CA GLN A 112 28.24 24.49 -19.61
C GLN A 112 28.46 23.97 -21.04
N SER A 113 28.96 24.83 -21.94
CA SER A 113 29.39 24.42 -23.27
C SER A 113 30.79 23.84 -23.17
N VAL A 114 30.94 22.55 -23.48
CA VAL A 114 32.26 21.92 -23.57
C VAL A 114 32.73 22.00 -25.03
N ASP A 115 33.93 22.55 -25.24
CA ASP A 115 34.55 22.51 -26.56
C ASP A 115 34.94 21.05 -26.88
N PRO A 116 34.50 20.49 -28.02
CA PRO A 116 34.83 19.12 -28.40
C PRO A 116 36.34 18.85 -28.47
N ASP A 117 37.16 19.86 -28.79
CA ASP A 117 38.61 19.70 -28.83
C ASP A 117 39.21 19.62 -27.42
N GLU A 118 38.70 20.42 -26.47
CA GLU A 118 39.10 20.35 -25.05
C GLU A 118 38.67 19.03 -24.41
N LEU A 119 37.48 18.52 -24.75
CA LEU A 119 36.99 17.23 -24.26
C LEU A 119 37.88 16.08 -24.74
N ALA A 120 38.27 16.07 -26.02
CA ALA A 120 39.16 15.06 -26.56
C ALA A 120 40.54 15.08 -25.89
N GLU A 121 41.04 16.25 -25.53
CA GLU A 121 42.31 16.39 -24.81
C GLU A 121 42.21 15.88 -23.36
N ILE A 122 41.10 16.17 -22.67
CA ILE A 122 40.83 15.63 -21.33
C ILE A 122 40.70 14.10 -21.36
N GLU A 123 39.96 13.55 -22.33
CA GLU A 123 39.81 12.09 -22.50
C GLU A 123 41.16 11.41 -22.74
N ALA A 124 42.02 11.99 -23.58
CA ALA A 124 43.35 11.47 -23.83
C ALA A 124 44.25 11.53 -22.59
N GLN A 125 44.17 12.61 -21.80
CA GLN A 125 44.90 12.73 -20.54
C GLN A 125 44.42 11.71 -19.51
N LEU A 126 43.11 11.52 -19.38
CA LEU A 126 42.53 10.54 -18.47
C LEU A 126 42.95 9.11 -18.83
N HIS A 127 42.92 8.77 -20.13
CA HIS A 127 43.38 7.47 -20.62
C HIS A 127 44.84 7.20 -20.25
N LYS A 128 45.69 8.23 -20.39
CA LYS A 128 47.11 8.13 -20.04
C LYS A 128 47.33 7.91 -18.54
N ILE A 129 46.61 8.65 -17.69
CA ILE A 129 46.67 8.46 -16.23
C ILE A 129 46.24 7.05 -15.86
N TYR A 130 45.17 6.54 -16.48
CA TYR A 130 44.67 5.19 -16.24
C TYR A 130 45.66 4.11 -16.66
N GLU A 131 46.34 4.29 -17.80
CA GLU A 131 47.43 3.41 -18.24
C GLU A 131 48.63 3.46 -17.28
N GLU A 132 49.02 4.66 -16.81
CA GLU A 132 50.12 4.82 -15.84
C GLU A 132 49.77 4.20 -14.47
N GLU A 133 48.53 4.35 -14.01
CA GLU A 133 48.03 3.73 -12.79
C GLU A 133 47.99 2.20 -12.89
N LYS A 134 47.59 1.66 -14.05
CA LYS A 134 47.65 0.22 -14.33
C LYS A 134 49.07 -0.33 -14.26
N ILE A 135 50.05 0.45 -14.73
CA ILE A 135 51.48 0.08 -14.66
C ILE A 135 52.00 0.16 -13.22
N LEU A 136 51.60 1.19 -12.45
CA LEU A 136 51.99 1.37 -11.05
C LEU A 136 51.37 0.33 -10.11
N ASN A 137 50.12 -0.08 -10.37
CA ASN A 137 49.43 -1.15 -9.64
C ASN A 137 49.92 -2.56 -10.02
N GLY A 138 50.97 -2.67 -10.86
CA GLY A 138 51.67 -3.93 -11.08
C GLY A 138 50.94 -4.95 -11.94
N GLU A 139 49.86 -4.59 -12.62
CA GLU A 139 49.08 -5.52 -13.45
C GLU A 139 49.77 -5.92 -14.77
N ASN A 140 50.97 -5.39 -15.06
CA ASN A 140 51.77 -5.74 -16.25
C ASN A 140 52.98 -6.64 -15.93
N SER A 141 53.10 -7.14 -14.70
CA SER A 141 53.99 -8.26 -14.38
C SER A 141 53.17 -9.54 -14.35
N GLY A 142 53.47 -10.47 -15.26
CA GLY A 142 52.86 -11.80 -15.27
C GLY A 142 53.24 -12.61 -14.03
N ASP A 143 52.59 -12.29 -12.91
CA ASP A 143 52.62 -13.05 -11.67
C ASP A 143 51.20 -13.55 -11.42
N GLU A 144 50.92 -14.77 -11.90
CA GLU A 144 49.79 -15.60 -11.47
C GLU A 144 49.99 -16.02 -10.00
N SER A 145 50.05 -15.05 -9.09
CA SER A 145 50.19 -15.32 -7.67
C SER A 145 48.99 -14.78 -6.93
N ILE A 146 48.00 -15.66 -6.88
CA ILE A 146 47.06 -15.80 -5.77
C ILE A 146 46.05 -14.64 -5.68
N ASN A 147 45.16 -14.56 -6.69
CA ASN A 147 43.76 -14.27 -6.38
C ASN A 147 43.24 -15.47 -5.59
N GLU A 148 43.52 -15.53 -4.29
CA GLU A 148 42.71 -16.34 -3.37
C GLU A 148 41.32 -15.70 -3.44
N ASP A 149 40.43 -16.29 -4.24
CA ASP A 149 39.04 -15.84 -4.35
C ASP A 149 38.40 -15.90 -2.96
N PHE A 150 38.40 -14.78 -2.25
CA PHE A 150 37.66 -14.62 -1.01
C PHE A 150 36.19 -14.42 -1.36
N TYR A 151 35.33 -15.24 -0.76
CA TYR A 151 33.88 -15.17 -0.94
C TYR A 151 33.29 -14.36 0.21
N GLU A 152 32.67 -13.23 -0.09
CA GLU A 152 32.08 -12.33 0.89
C GLU A 152 30.55 -12.45 0.89
N CYS A 153 29.96 -12.53 2.09
CA CYS A 153 28.52 -12.43 2.27
C CYS A 153 28.16 -11.05 2.83
N ILE A 154 27.51 -10.22 2.01
CA ILE A 154 27.05 -8.86 2.35
C ILE A 154 25.96 -8.86 3.43
N ILE A 155 25.26 -9.99 3.63
CA ILE A 155 24.13 -10.08 4.56
C ILE A 155 24.60 -10.37 5.99
N CYS A 156 25.78 -10.98 6.13
CA CYS A 156 26.31 -11.42 7.41
C CYS A 156 27.70 -10.85 7.70
N ASP A 157 28.23 -9.99 6.83
CA ASP A 157 29.57 -9.39 6.86
C ASP A 157 30.68 -10.42 7.14
N LYS A 158 30.61 -11.57 6.46
CA LYS A 158 31.56 -12.69 6.64
C LYS A 158 32.33 -12.99 5.35
N MET A 159 33.64 -13.11 5.49
CA MET A 159 34.56 -13.53 4.43
C MET A 159 34.95 -15.00 4.57
N PHE A 160 34.90 -15.74 3.46
CA PHE A 160 35.19 -17.17 3.40
C PHE A 160 36.30 -17.44 2.39
N LYS A 161 37.22 -18.34 2.74
CA LYS A 161 38.34 -18.72 1.86
C LYS A 161 37.98 -19.81 0.84
N SER A 162 36.79 -20.39 0.95
CA SER A 162 36.36 -21.51 0.11
C SER A 162 34.90 -21.37 -0.31
N GLU A 163 34.64 -21.58 -1.60
CA GLU A 163 33.30 -21.59 -2.19
C GLU A 163 32.35 -22.55 -1.46
N LYS A 164 32.88 -23.70 -0.97
CA LYS A 164 32.08 -24.69 -0.25
C LYS A 164 31.60 -24.16 1.11
N GLN A 165 32.44 -23.39 1.79
CA GLN A 165 32.09 -22.76 3.07
C GLN A 165 31.08 -21.64 2.86
N PHE A 166 31.24 -20.87 1.78
CA PHE A 166 30.30 -19.84 1.38
C PHE A 166 28.91 -20.41 1.04
N LYS A 167 28.84 -21.45 0.19
CA LYS A 167 27.56 -22.13 -0.12
C LYS A 167 26.89 -22.77 1.10
N ALA A 168 27.67 -23.28 2.06
CA ALA A 168 27.12 -23.77 3.31
C ALA A 168 26.57 -22.62 4.18
N HIS A 169 27.23 -21.46 4.16
CA HIS A 169 26.77 -20.25 4.81
C HIS A 169 25.46 -19.72 4.18
N GLU A 170 25.36 -19.65 2.84
CA GLU A 170 24.13 -19.25 2.13
C GLU A 170 22.93 -20.14 2.47
N ASN A 171 23.17 -21.44 2.69
CA ASN A 171 22.13 -22.39 3.08
C ASN A 171 21.87 -22.46 4.59
N SER A 172 22.61 -21.68 5.40
CA SER A 172 22.43 -21.66 6.85
C SER A 172 21.15 -20.95 7.24
N LYS A 173 20.48 -21.46 8.30
CA LYS A 173 19.28 -20.84 8.87
C LYS A 173 19.52 -19.40 9.31
N LYS A 174 20.73 -19.07 9.79
CA LYS A 174 21.09 -17.69 10.20
C LYS A 174 21.10 -16.74 8.98
N HIS A 175 21.73 -17.15 7.88
CA HIS A 175 21.78 -16.35 6.64
C HIS A 175 20.38 -16.19 6.02
N ALA A 176 19.59 -17.27 5.95
CA ALA A 176 18.24 -17.22 5.39
C ALA A 176 17.30 -16.29 6.21
N LYS A 177 17.44 -16.26 7.55
CA LYS A 177 16.69 -15.33 8.41
C LYS A 177 17.09 -13.87 8.15
N LEU A 178 18.38 -13.57 8.10
CA LEU A 178 18.88 -12.21 7.84
C LEU A 178 18.53 -11.72 6.42
N LEU A 179 18.60 -12.60 5.42
CA LEU A 179 18.18 -12.29 4.05
C LEU A 179 16.70 -11.89 3.99
N LYS A 180 15.82 -12.63 4.69
CA LYS A 180 14.39 -12.27 4.77
C LYS A 180 14.17 -10.91 5.44
N LYS A 181 14.92 -10.60 6.51
CA LYS A 181 14.86 -9.31 7.20
C LYS A 181 15.25 -8.15 6.26
N MET A 182 16.41 -8.27 5.60
CA MET A 182 16.89 -7.25 4.66
C MET A 182 15.89 -7.03 3.50
N GLN A 183 15.30 -8.10 2.96
CA GLN A 183 14.27 -7.99 1.92
C GLN A 183 13.01 -7.25 2.39
N TRP A 184 12.61 -7.45 3.64
CA TRP A 184 11.47 -6.76 4.23
C TRP A 184 11.75 -5.27 4.42
N GLU A 185 12.92 -4.92 4.98
CA GLU A 185 13.34 -3.52 5.19
C GLU A 185 13.42 -2.76 3.85
N MET A 186 14.08 -3.33 2.84
CA MET A 186 14.18 -2.72 1.50
C MET A 186 12.80 -2.49 0.86
N ARG A 187 11.85 -3.41 1.07
CA ARG A 187 10.49 -3.27 0.54
C ARG A 187 9.70 -2.19 1.28
N MET A 188 9.87 -2.08 2.59
CA MET A 188 9.24 -1.02 3.38
C MET A 188 9.76 0.37 2.99
N GLU A 189 11.08 0.52 2.83
CA GLU A 189 11.69 1.76 2.34
C GLU A 189 11.24 2.09 0.90
N GLY A 190 11.11 1.09 0.03
CA GLY A 190 10.59 1.27 -1.34
C GLY A 190 9.15 1.79 -1.37
N ILE A 191 8.30 1.33 -0.45
CA ILE A 191 6.94 1.84 -0.26
C ILE A 191 6.95 3.26 0.32
N GLU A 192 7.79 3.53 1.32
CA GLU A 192 7.91 4.85 1.96
C GLU A 192 8.39 5.92 0.97
N LEU A 193 9.39 5.59 0.16
CA LEU A 193 9.96 6.46 -0.85
C LEU A 193 9.11 6.56 -2.13
N GLY A 194 8.01 5.80 -2.21
CA GLY A 194 7.09 5.80 -3.35
C GLY A 194 7.72 5.26 -4.64
N ILE A 195 8.75 4.43 -4.52
CA ILE A 195 9.43 3.75 -5.63
C ILE A 195 8.63 2.51 -6.05
N ASP A 196 8.11 1.78 -5.06
CA ASP A 196 7.26 0.60 -5.27
C ASP A 196 5.78 0.98 -5.20
N GLU A 197 5.04 0.70 -6.27
CA GLU A 197 3.59 0.92 -6.34
C GLU A 197 2.91 -0.11 -5.42
N SER A 198 2.07 0.35 -4.49
CA SER A 198 1.41 -0.43 -3.43
C SER A 198 0.35 -1.43 -3.94
N GLY A 199 0.69 -2.30 -4.90
CA GLY A 199 -0.27 -3.02 -5.73
C GLY A 199 -0.06 -4.53 -5.90
N TYR A 200 1.02 -5.14 -5.38
CA TYR A 200 1.20 -6.59 -5.38
C TYR A 200 1.23 -7.12 -3.94
N VAL A 201 0.04 -7.16 -3.33
CA VAL A 201 -0.21 -8.01 -2.16
C VAL A 201 -0.27 -9.43 -2.69
N ASN A 202 0.85 -10.17 -2.62
CA ASN A 202 0.77 -11.62 -2.69
C ASN A 202 0.33 -12.07 -1.29
N GLU A 203 -0.89 -12.58 -1.20
CA GLU A 203 -1.61 -13.04 0.01
C GLU A 203 -0.96 -14.28 0.69
N GLU A 204 0.36 -14.44 0.62
CA GLU A 204 1.09 -15.62 1.13
C GLU A 204 2.15 -15.26 2.18
N ILE A 205 1.99 -14.15 2.90
CA ILE A 205 2.67 -13.97 4.19
C ILE A 205 1.54 -13.79 5.21
N ASP A 206 1.24 -14.89 5.90
CA ASP A 206 0.28 -14.96 6.99
C ASP A 206 0.78 -14.07 8.13
N ASP A 207 -0.11 -13.30 8.76
CA ASP A 207 0.20 -12.47 9.94
C ASP A 207 0.76 -13.31 11.11
N SER A 208 0.67 -14.64 11.03
CA SER A 208 1.28 -15.60 11.97
C SER A 208 2.81 -15.73 11.84
N ASP A 209 3.42 -15.32 10.72
CA ASP A 209 4.88 -15.33 10.51
C ASP A 209 5.57 -14.13 11.22
N PHE A 210 4.77 -13.16 11.70
CA PHE A 210 5.22 -12.00 12.50
C PHE A 210 5.40 -12.35 13.99
N ASP A 211 4.50 -13.17 14.54
CA ASP A 211 4.59 -13.63 15.94
C ASP A 211 5.74 -14.65 16.15
N GLU A 212 6.10 -15.44 15.13
CA GLU A 212 7.29 -16.33 15.17
C GLU A 212 8.63 -15.56 14.98
N PHE A 213 8.56 -14.27 14.62
CA PHE A 213 9.72 -13.40 14.42
C PHE A 213 10.13 -12.65 15.69
N ASP A 214 9.18 -12.20 16.51
CA ASP A 214 9.46 -11.50 17.79
C ASP A 214 10.05 -12.47 18.83
N ASP A 215 9.48 -13.68 18.94
CA ASP A 215 9.98 -14.75 19.85
C ASP A 215 11.41 -15.23 19.49
N ALA A 216 11.86 -15.04 18.23
CA ALA A 216 13.18 -15.48 17.78
C ALA A 216 14.28 -14.39 17.86
N VAL A 217 13.89 -13.13 18.06
CA VAL A 217 14.81 -12.01 18.32
C VAL A 217 15.20 -11.98 19.79
N GLU A 218 14.27 -12.28 20.70
CA GLU A 218 14.57 -12.54 22.12
C GLU A 218 15.57 -13.71 22.27
N ASP A 219 15.37 -14.82 21.55
CA ASP A 219 16.29 -15.99 21.57
C ASP A 219 17.69 -15.71 20.98
N LEU A 220 17.87 -14.68 20.15
CA LEU A 220 19.16 -14.30 19.54
C LEU A 220 19.93 -13.29 20.40
N GLU A 221 19.22 -12.37 21.07
CA GLU A 221 19.81 -11.48 22.08
C GLU A 221 20.26 -12.28 23.32
N ASP A 222 19.50 -13.31 23.74
CA ASP A 222 19.86 -14.20 24.85
C ASP A 222 21.08 -15.12 24.57
N LEU A 223 21.45 -15.32 23.29
CA LEU A 223 22.62 -16.11 22.89
C LEU A 223 23.89 -15.27 22.71
N GLU A 224 23.78 -13.98 22.40
CA GLU A 224 24.92 -13.05 22.40
C GLU A 224 25.41 -12.79 23.83
N ASP A 225 24.51 -12.80 24.84
CA ASP A 225 24.87 -12.64 26.26
C ASP A 225 25.59 -13.85 26.89
N LEU A 226 25.68 -15.00 26.19
CA LEU A 226 26.37 -16.21 26.68
C LEU A 226 27.74 -16.46 26.04
N GLU A 227 28.07 -15.82 24.91
CA GLU A 227 29.40 -15.95 24.27
C GLU A 227 30.45 -15.00 24.89
N ASP A 228 30.06 -14.09 25.78
CA ASP A 228 30.96 -13.15 26.49
C ASP A 228 31.59 -13.71 27.79
N LEU A 229 31.47 -15.01 28.09
CA LEU A 229 32.03 -15.62 29.31
C LEU A 229 33.12 -16.69 29.12
N ASP A 230 33.52 -17.04 27.91
CA ASP A 230 34.51 -18.11 27.66
C ASP A 230 35.72 -17.69 26.80
N ASP A 231 36.25 -16.46 26.98
CA ASP A 231 37.52 -16.05 26.34
C ASP A 231 38.62 -15.65 27.34
N ASP A 232 38.51 -16.12 28.59
CA ASP A 232 39.48 -15.88 29.66
C ASP A 232 40.20 -17.18 30.12
N GLU A 233 40.53 -18.11 29.21
CA GLU A 233 41.58 -19.11 29.49
C GLU A 233 42.08 -19.87 28.24
N LEU A 234 42.94 -19.29 27.40
CA LEU A 234 43.98 -20.03 26.68
C LEU A 234 45.19 -19.12 26.38
N ASP A 235 45.96 -18.86 27.43
CA ASP A 235 47.36 -18.43 27.31
C ASP A 235 48.26 -19.66 27.61
N VAL A 236 49.25 -19.88 26.73
CA VAL A 236 50.36 -20.89 26.67
C VAL A 236 50.32 -21.84 25.47
#